data_AF-A0AAT9L1N7-F1
#
_entry.id   AF-A0AAT9L1N7-F1
#
_cell.length_a   1.000
_cell.length_b   1.000
_cell.length_c   1.000
_cell.angle_alpha   90.00
_cell.angle_beta   90.00
_cell.angle_gamma   90.00
#
_symmetry.space_group_name_H-M   'P 1'
#
loop_
_entity.id
_entity.type
_entity.pdbx_description
1 polymer ?
#
loop_
_entity_poly.entity_id
_entity_poly.type
_entity_poly.pdbx_seq_one_letter_code
_entity_poly.pdbx_strand_id
1 'polypeptide(L)'
;MPQPPRLVRRDDIRPRVDHRTVQVGTMWFDEPPADDERIQVPGAGLYLSTVWTDHHPLVRLESWSGEPPEPEEGLWTYRREFRAALEERLAVLDLFGFFKESAPVTPGPYRFRLLHRSRELAPDEDEMLPEPAPREVPLEIWLFQLWPDR
;
A
#
# COMPACT_ATOMS: atom_id res chain seq x y z
N MET A 1 -0.83 28.20 17.07
CA MET A 1 0.16 27.30 16.44
C MET A 1 -0.60 26.16 15.80
N PRO A 2 -0.35 25.82 14.51
CA PRO A 2 -0.92 24.62 13.92
C PRO A 2 -0.43 23.38 14.69
N GLN A 3 -1.33 22.44 14.96
CA GLN A 3 -0.97 21.19 15.63
C GLN A 3 -0.10 20.35 14.67
N PRO A 4 1.00 19.74 15.14
CA PRO A 4 1.81 18.87 14.30
C PRO A 4 0.98 17.69 13.76
N PRO A 5 1.34 17.15 12.58
CA PRO A 5 0.67 15.98 12.04
C PRO A 5 0.82 14.80 13.00
N ARG A 6 -0.28 14.07 13.22
CA ARG A 6 -0.29 12.85 14.03
C ARG A 6 -0.82 11.68 13.22
N LEU A 7 -0.26 10.51 13.46
CA LEU A 7 -0.84 9.25 13.00
C LEU A 7 -2.17 9.05 13.72
N VAL A 8 -3.25 8.99 12.95
CA VAL A 8 -4.62 8.78 13.45
C VAL A 8 -4.93 7.30 13.51
N ARG A 9 -4.51 6.56 12.48
CA ARG A 9 -4.82 5.14 12.35
C ARG A 9 -3.74 4.43 11.54
N ARG A 10 -3.48 3.17 11.90
CA ARG A 10 -2.63 2.25 11.16
C ARG A 10 -3.30 0.90 11.05
N ASP A 11 -3.36 0.36 9.84
CA ASP A 11 -3.84 -0.99 9.55
C ASP A 11 -2.75 -1.74 8.75
N ASP A 12 -2.42 -2.96 9.19
CA ASP A 12 -1.42 -3.81 8.56
C ASP A 12 -2.15 -5.02 7.95
N ILE A 13 -2.22 -5.07 6.62
CA ILE A 13 -2.98 -6.08 5.86
C ILE A 13 -2.01 -7.01 5.12
N ARG A 14 -2.29 -8.32 5.12
CA ARG A 14 -1.47 -9.35 4.48
C ARG A 14 -2.28 -10.09 3.40
N PRO A 15 -2.49 -9.50 2.21
CA PRO A 15 -3.17 -10.19 1.13
C PRO A 15 -2.28 -11.31 0.60
N ARG A 16 -2.90 -12.37 0.05
CA ARG A 16 -2.17 -13.38 -0.71
C ARG A 16 -1.94 -12.89 -2.14
N VAL A 17 -0.74 -13.09 -2.66
CA VAL A 17 -0.37 -12.74 -4.04
C VAL A 17 0.03 -14.00 -4.80
N ASP A 18 -0.82 -14.44 -5.74
CA ASP A 18 -0.54 -15.61 -6.59
C ASP A 18 0.00 -15.23 -7.98
N HIS A 19 -0.22 -13.98 -8.44
CA HIS A 19 0.15 -13.52 -9.79
C HIS A 19 0.79 -12.14 -9.83
N ARG A 20 1.64 -11.85 -8.84
CA ARG A 20 2.42 -10.61 -8.73
C ARG A 20 1.62 -9.30 -8.66
N THR A 21 0.37 -9.34 -8.19
CA THR A 21 -0.47 -8.15 -8.16
C THR A 21 -1.30 -8.07 -6.89
N VAL A 22 -1.36 -6.87 -6.30
CA VAL A 22 -2.27 -6.49 -5.22
C VAL A 22 -3.15 -5.34 -5.69
N GLN A 23 -4.45 -5.40 -5.43
CA GLN A 23 -5.36 -4.29 -5.73
C GLN A 23 -5.67 -3.47 -4.47
N VAL A 24 -5.69 -2.14 -4.58
CA VAL A 24 -6.01 -1.21 -3.48
C VAL A 24 -7.02 -0.15 -3.97
N GLY A 25 -8.19 -0.05 -3.34
CA GLY A 25 -9.29 0.86 -3.77
C GLY A 25 -10.49 0.72 -2.83
N THR A 26 -11.54 1.53 -2.85
CA THR A 26 -12.09 2.44 -3.86
C THR A 26 -11.51 3.85 -3.76
N MET A 27 -10.81 4.28 -4.81
CA MET A 27 -10.25 5.63 -4.96
C MET A 27 -10.74 6.24 -6.27
N TRP A 28 -10.97 7.54 -6.28
CA TRP A 28 -11.29 8.31 -7.49
C TRP A 28 -10.20 9.34 -7.75
N PHE A 29 -9.67 9.37 -8.97
CA PHE A 29 -8.56 10.24 -9.34
C PHE A 29 -9.05 11.34 -10.26
N ASP A 30 -8.80 12.60 -9.89
CA ASP A 30 -8.92 13.73 -10.82
C ASP A 30 -7.83 13.65 -11.89
N GLU A 31 -6.62 13.30 -11.45
CA GLU A 31 -5.47 13.01 -12.29
C GLU A 31 -4.81 11.72 -11.77
N PRO A 32 -4.98 10.58 -12.48
CA PRO A 32 -4.37 9.33 -12.05
C PRO A 32 -2.85 9.42 -12.19
N PRO A 33 -2.07 8.79 -11.30
CA PRO A 33 -0.63 8.69 -11.50
C PRO A 33 -0.34 7.96 -12.82
N ALA A 34 0.15 8.71 -13.82
CA ALA A 34 0.53 8.20 -15.14
C ALA A 34 2.02 7.79 -15.18
N ASP A 35 2.37 6.93 -16.13
CA ASP A 35 3.75 6.47 -16.39
C ASP A 35 4.45 5.95 -15.12
N ASP A 36 3.94 4.84 -14.59
CA ASP A 36 4.55 4.17 -13.45
C ASP A 36 4.71 2.66 -13.72
N GLU A 37 5.92 2.17 -13.48
CA GLU A 37 6.28 0.76 -13.71
C GLU A 37 5.71 -0.17 -12.61
N ARG A 38 5.31 0.39 -11.47
CA ARG A 38 4.88 -0.37 -10.30
C ARG A 38 3.41 -0.19 -9.96
N ILE A 39 2.77 0.91 -10.38
CA ILE A 39 1.34 1.12 -10.19
C ILE A 39 0.58 1.24 -11.50
N GLN A 40 -0.59 0.61 -11.56
CA GLN A 40 -1.54 0.74 -12.67
C GLN A 40 -2.90 1.19 -12.14
N VAL A 41 -3.64 1.94 -12.95
CA VAL A 41 -4.95 2.51 -12.58
C VAL A 41 -6.03 2.06 -13.58
N PRO A 42 -6.51 0.81 -13.52
CA PRO A 42 -7.51 0.31 -14.48
C PRO A 42 -8.94 0.81 -14.20
N GLY A 43 -9.14 1.67 -13.20
CA GLY A 43 -10.45 2.17 -12.77
C GLY A 43 -10.39 2.78 -11.37
N ALA A 44 -11.35 2.41 -10.51
CA ALA A 44 -11.40 2.88 -9.13
C ALA A 44 -10.39 2.12 -8.24
N GLY A 45 -9.17 2.66 -8.15
CA GLY A 45 -8.09 2.13 -7.32
C GLY A 45 -6.78 1.90 -8.07
N LEU A 46 -5.86 1.22 -7.41
CA LEU A 46 -4.50 0.94 -7.86
C LEU A 46 -4.26 -0.56 -7.91
N TYR A 47 -3.46 -0.96 -8.89
CA TYR A 47 -2.87 -2.29 -9.00
C TYR A 47 -1.37 -2.13 -8.72
N LEU A 48 -0.87 -2.84 -7.72
CA LEU A 48 0.53 -2.80 -7.30
C LEU A 48 1.24 -4.01 -7.88
N SER A 49 2.28 -3.77 -8.68
CA SER A 49 3.12 -4.81 -9.25
C SER A 49 4.13 -5.27 -8.20
N THR A 50 4.00 -6.52 -7.77
CA THR A 50 4.89 -7.10 -6.76
C THR A 50 6.06 -7.82 -7.40
N VAL A 51 7.18 -7.87 -6.68
CA VAL A 51 8.40 -8.54 -7.17
C VAL A 51 8.29 -10.06 -7.01
N TRP A 52 7.60 -10.51 -5.96
CA TRP A 52 7.46 -11.92 -5.60
C TRP A 52 6.12 -12.50 -6.07
N THR A 53 6.10 -13.81 -6.29
CA THR A 53 4.90 -14.66 -6.45
C THR A 53 4.70 -15.50 -5.19
N ASP A 54 3.47 -15.96 -5.00
CA ASP A 54 3.08 -16.91 -3.96
C ASP A 54 3.49 -16.48 -2.54
N HIS A 55 3.33 -15.18 -2.25
CA HIS A 55 3.70 -14.57 -0.97
C HIS A 55 2.59 -13.70 -0.39
N HIS A 56 2.82 -13.24 0.84
CA HIS A 56 1.95 -12.31 1.55
C HIS A 56 2.70 -11.03 1.88
N PRO A 57 2.72 -10.01 0.99
CA PRO A 57 3.32 -8.72 1.29
C PRO A 57 2.62 -8.06 2.48
N LEU A 58 3.30 -7.11 3.12
CA LEU A 58 2.64 -6.22 4.06
C LEU A 58 2.15 -4.98 3.32
N VAL A 59 0.84 -4.78 3.28
CA VAL A 59 0.21 -3.53 2.87
C VAL A 59 -0.17 -2.77 4.13
N ARG A 60 0.60 -1.73 4.46
CA ARG A 60 0.33 -0.85 5.58
C ARG A 60 -0.41 0.39 5.12
N LEU A 61 -1.53 0.68 5.77
CA LEU A 61 -2.30 1.89 5.56
C LEU A 61 -2.15 2.79 6.78
N GLU A 62 -1.66 4.01 6.60
CA GLU A 62 -1.49 5.02 7.64
C GLU A 62 -2.32 6.26 7.33
N SER A 63 -3.33 6.52 8.15
CA SER A 63 -4.12 7.76 8.09
C SER A 63 -3.52 8.80 9.02
N TRP A 64 -3.21 9.97 8.48
CA TRP A 64 -2.59 11.08 9.21
C TRP A 64 -3.51 12.30 9.25
N SER A 65 -3.41 13.08 10.33
CA SER A 65 -4.20 14.31 10.50
C SER A 65 -3.74 15.48 9.63
N GLY A 66 -2.61 15.32 8.94
CA GLY A 66 -1.90 16.27 8.09
C GLY A 66 -0.72 15.55 7.42
N GLU A 67 0.12 16.27 6.71
CA GLU A 67 1.24 15.66 5.98
C GLU A 67 2.16 14.85 6.92
N PRO A 68 2.41 13.56 6.63
CA PRO A 68 3.29 12.71 7.43
C PRO A 68 4.73 13.23 7.46
N PRO A 69 5.52 12.89 8.49
CA PRO A 69 6.97 13.07 8.47
C PRO A 69 7.59 12.45 7.21
N GLU A 70 8.68 13.04 6.72
CA GLU A 70 9.44 12.45 5.63
C GLU A 70 9.93 11.04 6.02
N PRO A 71 9.86 10.07 5.11
CA PRO A 71 10.36 8.73 5.37
C PRO A 71 11.88 8.74 5.55
N GLU A 72 12.39 7.75 6.26
CA GLU A 72 13.83 7.54 6.40
C GLU A 72 14.51 7.38 5.04
N GLU A 73 15.58 8.14 4.81
CA GLU A 73 16.36 8.10 3.58
C GLU A 73 17.01 6.72 3.38
N GLY A 74 17.00 6.21 2.14
CA GLY A 74 17.60 4.92 1.79
C GLY A 74 16.80 3.68 2.20
N LEU A 75 15.72 3.83 2.98
CA LEU A 75 14.89 2.70 3.41
C LEU A 75 13.95 2.18 2.31
N TRP A 76 13.50 3.08 1.44
CA TRP A 76 12.48 2.82 0.43
C TRP A 76 13.10 2.86 -0.97
N THR A 77 12.77 1.86 -1.79
CA THR A 77 13.27 1.74 -3.16
C THR A 77 12.32 2.37 -4.18
N TYR A 78 11.12 2.75 -3.75
CA TYR A 78 10.13 3.41 -4.57
C TYR A 78 9.29 4.37 -3.73
N ARG A 79 8.97 5.53 -4.33
CA ARG A 79 8.11 6.58 -3.78
C ARG A 79 7.25 7.17 -4.90
N ARG A 80 5.96 7.32 -4.63
CA ARG A 80 5.03 8.06 -5.48
C ARG A 80 4.07 8.88 -4.65
N GLU A 81 3.77 10.08 -5.10
CA GLU A 81 2.73 10.91 -4.50
C GLU A 81 1.63 11.19 -5.53
N PHE A 82 0.40 11.20 -5.07
CA PHE A 82 -0.77 11.46 -5.90
C PHE A 82 -1.94 11.95 -5.06
N ARG A 83 -3.00 12.41 -5.73
CA ARG A 83 -4.25 12.82 -5.09
C ARG A 83 -5.35 11.87 -5.50
N ALA A 84 -6.23 11.55 -4.56
CA ALA A 84 -7.45 10.83 -4.86
C ALA A 84 -8.53 11.18 -3.84
N ALA A 85 -9.78 11.15 -4.29
CA ALA A 85 -10.93 11.19 -3.41
C ALA A 85 -11.24 9.77 -2.90
N LEU A 86 -11.52 9.69 -1.60
CA LEU A 86 -11.99 8.48 -0.94
C LEU A 86 -13.47 8.62 -0.60
N GLU A 87 -14.16 7.48 -0.64
CA GLU A 87 -15.51 7.34 -0.08
C GLU A 87 -15.39 6.92 1.40
N GLU A 88 -15.93 5.76 1.77
CA GLU A 88 -16.04 5.37 3.19
C GLU A 88 -14.92 4.42 3.65
N ARG A 89 -14.21 3.81 2.70
CA ARG A 89 -13.20 2.78 2.99
C ARG A 89 -12.12 2.73 1.93
N LEU A 90 -10.93 2.34 2.39
CA LEU A 90 -9.84 1.92 1.55
C LEU A 90 -9.66 0.40 1.71
N ALA A 91 -10.02 -0.37 0.68
CA ALA A 91 -9.88 -1.81 0.65
C ALA A 91 -8.57 -2.25 0.00
N VAL A 92 -8.04 -3.34 0.50
CA VAL A 92 -6.93 -4.11 -0.07
C VAL A 92 -7.49 -5.46 -0.47
N LEU A 93 -7.27 -5.82 -1.72
CA LEU A 93 -7.82 -7.00 -2.37
C LEU A 93 -6.67 -7.83 -2.94
N ASP A 94 -6.80 -9.16 -2.85
CA ASP A 94 -6.05 -10.02 -3.76
C ASP A 94 -6.56 -9.87 -5.21
N LEU A 95 -5.79 -10.35 -6.19
CA LEU A 95 -6.11 -10.20 -7.62
C LEU A 95 -7.50 -10.76 -8.00
N PHE A 96 -8.00 -11.75 -7.26
CA PHE A 96 -9.28 -12.40 -7.54
C PHE A 96 -10.44 -11.85 -6.69
N GLY A 97 -10.17 -10.89 -5.80
CA GLY A 97 -11.13 -10.30 -4.88
C GLY A 97 -11.66 -11.27 -3.81
N PHE A 98 -11.01 -12.42 -3.59
CA PHE A 98 -11.45 -13.41 -2.61
C PHE A 98 -11.15 -12.97 -1.18
N PHE A 99 -10.00 -12.32 -0.98
CA PHE A 99 -9.62 -11.68 0.27
C PHE A 99 -9.87 -10.17 0.19
N LYS A 100 -10.67 -9.66 1.13
CA LYS A 100 -10.98 -8.24 1.26
C LYS A 100 -10.83 -7.80 2.70
N GLU A 101 -9.79 -7.03 2.97
CA GLU A 101 -9.71 -6.21 4.17
C GLU A 101 -9.82 -4.74 3.81
N SER A 102 -10.36 -3.93 4.71
CA SER A 102 -10.51 -2.51 4.46
C SER A 102 -10.33 -1.68 5.72
N ALA A 103 -9.65 -0.56 5.57
CA ALA A 103 -9.60 0.48 6.59
C ALA A 103 -10.71 1.50 6.33
N PRO A 104 -11.55 1.84 7.31
CA PRO A 104 -12.50 2.94 7.18
C PRO A 104 -11.74 4.27 7.10
N VAL A 105 -12.27 5.17 6.30
CA VAL A 105 -11.76 6.53 6.09
C VAL A 105 -12.92 7.50 6.09
N THR A 106 -12.64 8.78 6.33
CA THR A 106 -13.66 9.82 6.15
C THR A 106 -13.77 10.13 4.66
N PRO A 107 -14.98 10.25 4.08
CA PRO A 107 -15.12 10.65 2.69
C PRO A 107 -14.52 12.03 2.41
N GLY A 108 -13.84 12.18 1.29
CA GLY A 108 -13.26 13.45 0.87
C GLY A 108 -11.98 13.32 0.05
N PRO A 109 -11.37 14.46 -0.33
CA PRO A 109 -10.11 14.50 -1.04
C PRO A 109 -8.92 14.21 -0.12
N TYR A 110 -8.00 13.39 -0.59
CA TYR A 110 -6.77 13.01 0.12
C TYR A 110 -5.54 13.18 -0.76
N ARG A 111 -4.43 13.50 -0.11
CA ARG A 111 -3.10 13.27 -0.65
C ARG A 111 -2.59 11.92 -0.18
N PHE A 112 -1.86 11.26 -1.07
CA PHE A 112 -1.22 9.99 -0.82
C PHE A 112 0.28 10.10 -1.03
N ARG A 113 1.01 9.40 -0.18
CA ARG A 113 2.40 9.01 -0.39
C ARG A 113 2.45 7.49 -0.32
N LEU A 114 2.77 6.88 -1.46
CA LEU A 114 2.98 5.45 -1.60
C LEU A 114 4.48 5.18 -1.58
N LEU A 115 4.90 4.30 -0.68
CA LEU A 115 6.27 3.87 -0.52
C LEU A 115 6.34 2.37 -0.69
N HIS A 116 7.42 1.89 -1.31
CA HIS A 116 7.66 0.46 -1.45
C HIS A 116 9.11 0.09 -1.22
N ARG A 117 9.28 -1.08 -0.62
CA ARG A 117 10.55 -1.77 -0.50
C ARG A 117 10.34 -3.27 -0.52
N SER A 118 11.34 -3.97 -1.03
CA SER A 118 11.44 -5.43 -0.98
C SER A 118 12.80 -5.78 -0.40
N ARG A 119 12.89 -6.89 0.35
CA ARG A 119 14.18 -7.52 0.66
C ARG A 119 14.46 -8.62 -0.35
N GLU A 120 15.73 -8.86 -0.58
CA GLU A 120 16.20 -10.07 -1.26
C GLU A 120 16.15 -11.24 -0.28
N LEU A 121 15.86 -12.43 -0.80
CA LEU A 121 15.96 -13.68 -0.03
C LEU A 121 17.41 -14.14 -0.01
N ALA A 122 17.89 -14.55 1.15
CA ALA A 122 19.13 -15.30 1.21
C ALA A 122 18.91 -16.71 0.62
N PRO A 123 19.90 -17.33 -0.05
CA PRO A 123 19.73 -18.63 -0.69
C PRO A 123 19.22 -19.74 0.25
N ASP A 124 19.61 -19.70 1.52
CA ASP A 124 19.20 -20.63 2.57
C ASP A 124 17.76 -20.41 3.06
N GLU A 125 17.21 -19.21 2.92
CA GLU A 125 15.80 -18.91 3.25
C GLU A 125 14.82 -19.39 2.16
N ASP A 126 15.30 -19.63 0.94
CA ASP A 126 14.49 -20.09 -0.21
C ASP A 126 14.19 -21.59 -0.11
N GLU A 127 15.16 -22.40 0.30
CA GLU A 127 15.02 -23.86 0.43
C GLU A 127 14.12 -24.30 1.60
N MET A 128 13.91 -23.44 2.59
CA MET A 128 13.12 -23.74 3.79
C MET A 128 11.63 -23.42 3.67
N LEU A 129 11.15 -22.93 2.52
CA LEU A 129 9.79 -22.43 2.30
C LEU A 129 8.70 -23.51 2.46
N PRO A 130 7.90 -23.53 3.54
CA PRO A 130 6.65 -24.28 3.57
C PRO A 130 5.50 -23.41 3.02
N GLU A 131 4.32 -24.02 2.86
CA GLU A 131 3.07 -23.44 2.34
C GLU A 131 2.80 -21.96 2.71
N PRO A 132 2.08 -21.20 1.85
CA PRO A 132 2.10 -19.74 1.86
C PRO A 132 1.31 -19.17 3.04
N ALA A 133 1.97 -19.10 4.21
CA ALA A 133 1.54 -18.32 5.35
C ALA A 133 2.26 -16.96 5.38
N PRO A 134 1.65 -15.91 5.96
CA PRO A 134 2.35 -14.65 6.17
C PRO A 134 3.63 -14.82 7.01
N ARG A 135 4.78 -14.44 6.45
CA ARG A 135 6.05 -14.39 7.17
C ARG A 135 6.01 -13.34 8.28
N GLU A 136 6.66 -13.64 9.41
CA GLU A 136 6.88 -12.69 10.51
C GLU A 136 7.58 -11.42 10.01
N VAL A 137 8.69 -11.59 9.27
CA VAL A 137 9.36 -10.50 8.54
C VAL A 137 8.90 -10.53 7.07
N PRO A 138 8.10 -9.53 6.62
CA PRO A 138 7.60 -9.51 5.24
C PRO A 138 8.74 -9.38 4.23
N LEU A 139 8.60 -10.05 3.08
CA LEU A 139 9.54 -9.90 1.96
C LEU A 139 9.38 -8.58 1.22
N GLU A 140 8.18 -8.01 1.32
CA GLU A 140 7.79 -6.83 0.57
C GLU A 140 6.81 -6.02 1.41
N ILE A 141 7.01 -4.70 1.41
CA ILE A 141 6.20 -3.75 2.15
C ILE A 141 5.75 -2.66 1.20
N TRP A 142 4.43 -2.48 1.15
CA TRP A 142 3.75 -1.33 0.57
C TRP A 142 3.22 -0.46 1.70
N LEU A 143 3.65 0.79 1.78
CA LEU A 143 3.17 1.76 2.76
C LEU A 143 2.38 2.86 2.06
N PHE A 144 1.09 2.94 2.37
CA PHE A 144 0.22 4.04 2.00
C PHE A 144 0.11 5.01 3.17
N GLN A 145 0.65 6.21 3.01
CA GLN A 145 0.34 7.30 3.92
C GLN A 145 -0.68 8.21 3.25
N LEU A 146 -1.76 8.52 3.94
CA LEU A 146 -2.83 9.38 3.43
C LEU A 146 -3.19 10.47 4.44
N TRP A 147 -3.46 11.67 3.94
CA TRP A 147 -3.89 12.81 4.74
C TRP A 147 -4.86 13.70 3.96
N PRO A 148 -5.78 14.41 4.64
CA PRO A 148 -6.76 15.25 3.96
C PRO A 148 -6.09 16.32 3.08
N ASP A 149 -6.57 16.50 1.85
CA ASP A 149 -6.19 17.61 0.98
C ASP A 149 -7.06 18.82 1.38
N ARG A 150 -6.46 19.74 2.14
CA ARG A 150 -7.15 20.93 2.69
C ARG A 150 -7.10 22.12 1.75
#